data_AF-A0A2T5KK19-F1
#
_entry.id   AF-A0A2T5KK19-F1
#
_cell.length_a   1.000
_cell.length_b   1.000
_cell.length_c   1.000
_cell.angle_alpha   90.00
_cell.angle_beta   90.00
_cell.angle_gamma   90.00
#
_symmetry.space_group_name_H-M   'P 1'
#
loop_
_entity.id
_entity.type
_entity.pdbx_description
1 polymer ?
#
loop_
_entity_poly.entity_id
_entity_poly.type
_entity_poly.pdbx_seq_one_letter_code
_entity_poly.pdbx_strand_id
1 'polypeptide(L)'
;MLDGVPAAEVSNMSIEQIAEGIQGVESSRVSERYAEMKEVAKEYLSLLDSSRREPIDRSVDVRARLAAKISPYADNPAFQAFLEMQRVATLKE
;
A
#
# COMPACT_ATOMS: atom_id res chain seq x y z
N MET A 1 37.43 -3.75 -4.32
CA MET A 1 37.10 -5.08 -3.80
C MET A 1 35.70 -4.97 -3.26
N LEU A 2 34.77 -5.82 -3.71
CA LEU A 2 33.54 -6.03 -2.96
C LEU A 2 33.99 -6.90 -1.78
N ASP A 3 33.88 -6.39 -0.56
CA ASP A 3 34.19 -7.15 0.65
C ASP A 3 33.12 -8.24 0.79
N GLY A 4 33.28 -9.31 0.01
CA GLY A 4 32.30 -10.36 -0.19
C GLY A 4 32.22 -11.24 1.05
N VAL A 5 31.00 -11.40 1.57
CA VAL A 5 30.69 -12.39 2.60
C VAL A 5 31.13 -13.78 2.10
N PRO A 6 31.92 -14.55 2.87
CA PRO A 6 32.34 -15.89 2.47
C PRO A 6 31.15 -16.79 2.11
N ALA A 7 31.28 -17.58 1.03
CA ALA A 7 30.22 -18.49 0.58
C ALA A 7 29.79 -19.52 1.64
N ALA A 8 30.66 -19.81 2.61
CA ALA A 8 30.36 -20.70 3.74
C ALA A 8 29.44 -20.07 4.79
N GLU A 9 29.35 -18.74 4.86
CA GLU A 9 28.46 -18.05 5.80
C GLU A 9 27.05 -17.92 5.25
N VAL A 10 26.90 -17.79 3.93
CA VAL A 10 25.57 -17.72 3.26
C VAL A 10 24.87 -19.07 3.15
N SER A 11 25.59 -20.19 3.23
CA SER A 11 25.02 -21.54 3.04
C SER A 11 24.01 -21.95 4.11
N ASN A 12 24.06 -21.33 5.30
CA ASN A 12 23.11 -21.53 6.39
C ASN A 12 22.09 -20.40 6.52
N MET A 13 22.09 -19.42 5.60
CA MET A 13 21.17 -18.30 5.60
C MET A 13 19.96 -18.58 4.71
N SER A 14 18.79 -18.07 5.10
CA SER A 14 17.63 -18.05 4.22
C SER A 14 17.81 -17.02 3.10
N ILE A 15 16.99 -17.14 2.05
CA ILE A 15 16.99 -16.18 0.94
C ILE A 15 16.69 -14.77 1.44
N GLU A 16 15.77 -14.63 2.40
CA GLU A 16 15.43 -13.35 3.03
C GLU A 16 16.63 -12.76 3.78
N GLN A 17 17.34 -13.58 4.56
CA GLN A 17 18.52 -13.12 5.29
C GLN A 17 19.65 -12.66 4.36
N ILE A 18 19.83 -13.33 3.23
CA ILE A 18 20.82 -12.92 2.23
C ILE A 18 20.36 -11.63 1.54
N ALA A 19 19.10 -11.56 1.11
CA ALA A 19 18.54 -10.40 0.43
C ALA A 19 18.60 -9.14 1.32
N GLU A 20 18.12 -9.25 2.56
CA GLU A 20 18.01 -8.13 3.48
C GLU A 20 19.34 -7.79 4.16
N GLY A 21 20.10 -8.81 4.58
CA GLY A 21 21.33 -8.63 5.35
C GLY A 21 22.60 -8.39 4.52
N ILE A 22 22.64 -8.86 3.27
CA ILE A 22 23.85 -8.80 2.42
C ILE A 22 23.62 -7.96 1.17
N GLN A 23 22.48 -8.15 0.51
CA GLN A 23 22.19 -7.47 -0.77
C GLN A 23 21.55 -6.08 -0.58
N GLY A 24 21.22 -5.70 0.65
CA GLY A 24 20.67 -4.39 0.98
C GLY A 24 19.22 -4.20 0.53
N VAL A 25 18.46 -5.29 0.34
CA VAL A 25 17.03 -5.24 0.06
C VAL A 25 16.29 -4.86 1.35
N GLU A 26 15.49 -3.80 1.35
CA GLU A 26 14.81 -3.35 2.57
C GLU A 26 13.76 -4.34 3.09
N SER A 27 12.99 -4.95 2.19
CA SER A 27 12.07 -6.04 2.50
C SER A 27 12.00 -7.03 1.36
N SER A 28 12.30 -8.30 1.63
CA SER A 28 12.24 -9.37 0.61
C SER A 28 10.87 -10.06 0.55
N ARG A 29 9.95 -9.73 1.46
CA ARG A 29 8.68 -10.44 1.62
C ARG A 29 7.59 -9.94 0.68
N VAL A 30 7.61 -8.65 0.34
CA VAL A 30 6.59 -7.99 -0.48
C VAL A 30 7.26 -6.99 -1.40
N SER A 31 6.61 -6.68 -2.52
CA SER A 31 7.11 -5.64 -3.42
C SER A 31 6.91 -4.24 -2.82
N GLU A 32 7.72 -3.28 -3.27
CA GLU A 32 7.52 -1.85 -2.99
C GLU A 32 6.10 -1.41 -3.36
N ARG A 33 5.59 -1.87 -4.51
CA ARG A 33 4.22 -1.62 -4.96
C ARG A 33 3.18 -2.09 -3.94
N TYR A 34 3.37 -3.26 -3.32
CA TYR A 34 2.46 -3.73 -2.29
C TYR A 34 2.48 -2.82 -1.05
N ALA A 35 3.67 -2.38 -0.62
CA ALA A 35 3.80 -1.45 0.50
C ALA A 35 3.11 -0.11 0.19
N GLU A 36 3.34 0.42 -1.01
CA GLU A 36 2.70 1.65 -1.51
C GLU A 36 1.17 1.53 -1.53
N MET A 37 0.63 0.46 -2.10
CA MET A 37 -0.81 0.20 -2.12
C MET A 37 -1.41 0.13 -0.71
N LYS A 38 -0.68 -0.50 0.22
CA LYS A 38 -1.11 -0.61 1.63
C LYS A 38 -1.17 0.77 2.30
N GLU A 39 -0.20 1.64 2.05
CA GLU A 39 -0.23 3.01 2.58
C GLU A 39 -1.34 3.84 1.93
N VAL A 40 -1.53 3.75 0.61
CA VAL A 40 -2.65 4.43 -0.07
C VAL A 40 -4.01 3.97 0.48
N ALA A 41 -4.19 2.67 0.71
CA ALA A 41 -5.41 2.16 1.33
C ALA A 41 -5.65 2.73 2.73
N LYS A 42 -4.60 2.81 3.57
CA LYS A 42 -4.72 3.42 4.90
C LYS A 42 -5.14 4.88 4.79
N GLU A 43 -4.44 5.67 3.99
CA GLU A 43 -4.77 7.09 3.80
C GLU A 43 -6.18 7.29 3.26
N TYR A 44 -6.60 6.47 2.31
CA TYR A 44 -7.94 6.47 1.75
C TYR A 44 -8.99 6.23 2.85
N LEU A 45 -8.81 5.17 3.65
CA LEU A 45 -9.74 4.82 4.72
C LEU A 45 -9.76 5.85 5.84
N SER A 46 -8.61 6.46 6.17
CA SER A 46 -8.53 7.56 7.13
C SER A 46 -9.23 8.83 6.66
N LEU A 47 -9.06 9.20 5.39
CA LEU A 47 -9.78 10.32 4.79
C LEU A 47 -11.29 10.06 4.78
N LEU A 48 -11.68 8.83 4.44
CA LEU A 48 -13.07 8.40 4.43
C LEU A 48 -13.70 8.45 5.82
N ASP A 49 -13.03 7.94 6.86
CA ASP A 49 -13.53 8.02 8.25
C ASP A 49 -13.65 9.48 8.73
N SER A 50 -12.67 10.32 8.40
CA SER A 50 -12.70 11.76 8.73
C SER A 50 -13.91 12.45 8.09
N SER A 51 -14.23 12.08 6.85
CA SER A 51 -15.35 12.66 6.10
C SER A 51 -16.73 12.29 6.64
N ARG A 52 -16.86 11.23 7.46
CA ARG A 52 -18.15 10.83 8.08
C ARG A 52 -18.76 11.90 8.97
N ARG A 53 -17.94 12.81 9.46
CA ARG A 53 -18.33 13.86 10.42
C ARG A 53 -18.57 15.22 9.75
N GLU A 54 -18.36 15.32 8.43
CA GLU A 54 -18.46 16.58 7.70
C GLU A 54 -19.83 16.77 7.02
N PRO A 55 -20.27 18.03 6.78
CA PRO A 55 -21.52 18.33 6.08
C PRO A 55 -21.52 17.82 4.63
N ILE A 56 -22.70 17.42 4.15
CA ILE A 56 -22.96 16.83 2.81
C ILE A 56 -22.37 17.64 1.64
N ASP A 57 -22.27 18.96 1.76
CA ASP A 57 -21.77 19.86 0.70
C ASP A 57 -20.28 19.62 0.37
N ARG A 58 -19.48 19.12 1.32
CA ARG A 58 -18.07 18.75 1.09
C ARG A 58 -17.88 17.35 0.52
N SER A 59 -18.96 16.58 0.33
CA SER A 59 -18.89 15.20 -0.16
C SER A 59 -18.34 15.10 -1.59
N VAL A 60 -18.58 16.11 -2.44
CA VAL A 60 -18.12 16.13 -3.84
C VAL A 60 -16.59 16.19 -3.92
N ASP A 61 -15.95 17.07 -3.14
CA ASP A 61 -14.49 17.22 -3.12
C ASP A 61 -13.81 15.97 -2.53
N VAL A 62 -14.37 15.42 -1.44
CA VAL A 62 -13.87 14.19 -0.84
C VAL A 62 -13.92 13.01 -1.82
N ARG A 63 -15.00 12.87 -2.60
CA ARG A 63 -15.10 11.82 -3.63
C ARG A 63 -14.01 11.94 -4.69
N ALA A 64 -13.80 13.14 -5.23
CA ALA A 64 -12.79 13.36 -6.26
C ALA A 64 -11.39 13.01 -5.76
N ARG A 65 -11.07 13.39 -4.51
CA ARG A 65 -9.78 13.09 -3.88
C ARG A 65 -9.59 11.60 -3.61
N LEU A 66 -10.64 10.90 -3.17
CA LEU A 66 -10.61 9.45 -2.97
C LEU A 66 -10.39 8.69 -4.28
N ALA A 67 -11.13 9.05 -5.34
CA ALA A 67 -10.97 8.45 -6.66
C ALA A 67 -9.56 8.67 -7.24
N ALA A 68 -9.02 9.88 -7.09
CA ALA A 68 -7.67 10.21 -7.54
C ALA A 68 -6.58 9.37 -6.85
N LYS A 69 -6.76 9.05 -5.56
CA LYS A 69 -5.80 8.23 -4.79
C LYS A 69 -5.69 6.80 -5.30
N ILE A 70 -6.79 6.22 -5.76
CA ILE A 70 -6.80 4.82 -6.19
C ILE A 70 -6.58 4.68 -7.71
N SER A 71 -6.80 5.73 -8.51
CA SER A 71 -6.64 5.71 -9.97
C SER A 71 -5.32 5.07 -10.48
N PRO A 72 -4.15 5.26 -9.85
CA PRO A 72 -2.90 4.61 -10.29
C PRO A 72 -2.85 3.08 -10.16
N TYR A 73 -3.81 2.47 -9.44
CA TYR A 73 -3.86 1.03 -9.17
C TYR A 73 -5.05 0.36 -9.86
N ALA A 74 -5.46 0.88 -11.03
CA ALA A 74 -6.59 0.35 -11.81
C ALA A 74 -6.35 -1.08 -12.34
N ASP A 75 -5.09 -1.50 -12.44
CA ASP A 75 -4.64 -2.86 -12.74
C ASP A 75 -4.94 -3.88 -11.62
N ASN A 76 -5.26 -3.42 -10.41
CA ASN A 76 -5.69 -4.27 -9.30
C ASN A 76 -7.21 -4.08 -9.01
N PRO A 77 -8.09 -4.81 -9.71
CA PRO A 77 -9.53 -4.61 -9.59
C PRO A 77 -10.08 -4.95 -8.20
N ALA A 78 -9.45 -5.89 -7.47
CA ALA A 78 -9.87 -6.24 -6.12
C ALA A 78 -9.58 -5.09 -5.13
N PHE A 79 -8.43 -4.42 -5.27
CA PHE A 79 -8.07 -3.25 -4.47
C PHE A 79 -9.03 -2.08 -4.71
N GLN A 80 -9.34 -1.78 -5.97
CA GLN A 80 -10.32 -0.74 -6.35
C GLN A 80 -11.69 -1.04 -5.73
N ALA A 81 -12.25 -2.20 -6.06
CA ALA A 81 -13.61 -2.56 -5.68
C ALA A 81 -13.79 -2.55 -4.16
N PHE A 82 -12.78 -3.02 -3.40
CA PHE A 82 -12.83 -3.00 -1.95
C PHE A 82 -12.90 -1.57 -1.40
N LEU A 83 -12.04 -0.67 -1.84
CA LEU A 83 -12.00 0.72 -1.35
C LEU A 83 -13.23 1.54 -1.80
N GLU A 84 -13.73 1.29 -3.01
CA GLU A 84 -14.97 1.89 -3.50
C GLU A 84 -16.18 1.42 -2.69
N MET A 85 -16.26 0.13 -2.37
CA MET A 85 -17.34 -0.42 -1.54
C MET A 85 -17.32 0.19 -0.13
N GLN A 86 -16.14 0.38 0.47
CA GLN A 86 -16.01 1.07 1.76
C GLN A 86 -16.55 2.51 1.68
N ARG A 87 -16.27 3.22 0.58
CA ARG A 87 -16.76 4.58 0.34
C ARG A 87 -18.28 4.62 0.24
N VAL A 88 -18.88 3.74 -0.56
CA VAL A 88 -20.35 3.63 -0.70
C VAL A 88 -21.00 3.38 0.66
N ALA A 89 -20.49 2.39 1.41
CA ALA A 89 -21.01 2.05 2.74
C ALA A 89 -20.91 3.21 3.74
N THR A 90 -19.85 4.02 3.61
CA THR A 90 -19.57 5.11 4.55
C THR A 90 -20.34 6.39 4.24
N LEU A 91 -20.44 6.74 2.96
CA LEU A 91 -21.14 7.94 2.49
C LEU A 91 -22.64 7.72 2.28
N LYS A 92 -23.13 6.48 2.45
CA LYS A 92 -24.54 6.06 2.24
C LYS A 92 -25.03 6.36 0.83
N GLU A 93 -24.23 5.99 -0.16
CA GLU A 93 -24.58 6.04 -1.58
C GLU A 93 -25.36 4.80 -2.03
#